data_AF-A0A7C3YHH2-F1
#
_entry.id   AF-A0A7C3YHH2-F1
#
_cell.length_a   1.000
_cell.length_b   1.000
_cell.length_c   1.000
_cell.angle_alpha   90.00
_cell.angle_beta   90.00
_cell.angle_gamma   90.00
#
_symmetry.space_group_name_H-M   'P 1'
#
loop_
_entity.id
_entity.type
_entity.pdbx_description
1 polymer ?
#
loop_
_entity_poly.entity_id
_entity_poly.type
_entity_poly.pdbx_seq_one_letter_code
_entity_poly.pdbx_strand_id
1 'polypeptide(L)'
;MYRKLTILFIILMLIIANVVTAEELSLKGSNIPSLKRDFQTDPDKFTFAIIGDKTGGGQENWPIFDKAMEEINLLNPDFAITIGDHIQGYTTDFKELKKMWDEYYSHLSVLKVPVLLVPGNHDISNTDMYIYWKGRNGKTYYSFDYKKCHFLVINTEEDKSPEGAEISVKSALDFIINDIRA
;
A
#
# COMPACT_ATOMS: atom_id res chain seq x y z
N MET A 1 -22.82 -10.47 47.97
CA MET A 1 -21.41 -10.11 47.69
C MET A 1 -20.93 -10.70 46.35
N TYR A 2 -21.09 -12.00 46.13
CA TYR A 2 -20.63 -12.71 44.92
C TYR A 2 -21.15 -12.17 43.58
N ARG A 3 -22.43 -11.79 43.47
CA ARG A 3 -23.04 -11.30 42.22
C ARG A 3 -22.42 -10.01 41.67
N LYS A 4 -21.93 -9.11 42.54
CA LYS A 4 -21.22 -7.88 42.10
C LYS A 4 -19.80 -8.19 41.60
N LEU A 5 -19.13 -9.17 42.22
CA LEU A 5 -17.79 -9.61 41.83
C LEU A 5 -17.81 -10.31 40.46
N THR A 6 -18.84 -11.11 40.18
CA THR A 6 -19.03 -11.76 38.88
C THR A 6 -19.27 -10.74 37.75
N ILE A 7 -20.08 -9.70 37.99
CA ILE A 7 -20.34 -8.65 36.99
C ILE A 7 -19.06 -7.86 36.68
N LEU A 8 -18.28 -7.50 37.70
CA LEU A 8 -17.01 -6.81 37.52
C LEU A 8 -16.01 -7.65 36.72
N PHE A 9 -15.97 -8.96 36.97
CA PHE A 9 -15.11 -9.89 36.25
C PHE A 9 -15.50 -10.05 34.78
N ILE A 10 -16.80 -10.08 34.47
CA ILE A 10 -17.33 -10.12 33.10
C ILE A 10 -17.02 -8.81 32.36
N ILE A 11 -17.20 -7.65 33.00
CA ILE A 11 -16.85 -6.35 32.41
C ILE A 11 -15.35 -6.27 32.14
N LEU A 12 -14.51 -6.72 33.08
CA LEU A 12 -13.06 -6.74 32.91
C LEU A 12 -12.64 -7.69 31.77
N MET A 13 -13.25 -8.88 31.67
CA MET A 13 -13.03 -9.79 30.54
C MET A 13 -13.49 -9.21 29.21
N LEU A 14 -14.62 -8.48 29.17
CA LEU A 14 -15.09 -7.80 27.97
C LEU A 14 -14.14 -6.67 27.56
N ILE A 15 -13.59 -5.91 28.53
CA ILE A 15 -12.60 -4.86 28.25
C ILE A 15 -11.31 -5.49 27.71
N ILE A 16 -10.79 -6.54 28.36
CA ILE A 16 -9.58 -7.24 27.92
C ILE A 16 -9.78 -7.87 26.54
N ALA A 17 -10.94 -8.48 26.28
CA ALA A 17 -11.26 -9.07 24.98
C ALA A 17 -11.27 -8.01 23.86
N ASN A 18 -11.86 -6.83 24.09
CA ASN A 18 -11.87 -5.74 23.10
C ASN A 18 -10.47 -5.14 22.86
N VAL A 19 -9.58 -5.16 23.86
CA VAL A 19 -8.18 -4.71 23.70
C VAL A 19 -7.34 -5.73 22.91
N VAL A 20 -7.66 -7.02 23.02
CA VAL A 20 -6.93 -8.11 22.36
C VAL A 20 -7.33 -8.31 20.88
N THR A 21 -8.46 -7.74 20.42
CA THR A 21 -9.02 -7.99 19.07
C THR A 21 -8.64 -6.98 17.99
N ALA A 22 -7.83 -5.96 18.26
CA ALA A 22 -7.30 -5.12 17.19
C ALA A 22 -6.12 -5.85 16.52
N GLU A 23 -6.38 -6.52 15.39
CA GLU A 23 -5.30 -7.08 14.58
C GLU A 23 -4.41 -5.91 14.11
N GLU A 24 -3.18 -5.88 14.60
CA GLU A 24 -2.23 -4.82 14.26
C GLU A 24 -1.86 -4.97 12.78
N LEU A 25 -2.11 -3.92 11.98
CA LEU A 25 -1.83 -3.92 10.55
C LEU A 25 -0.38 -4.33 10.31
N SER A 26 -0.17 -5.47 9.64
CA SER A 26 1.16 -5.99 9.32
C SER A 26 1.33 -6.20 7.82
N LEU A 27 2.39 -5.62 7.25
CA LEU A 27 2.80 -5.90 5.88
C LEU A 27 3.64 -7.19 5.77
N LYS A 28 3.99 -7.80 6.90
CA LYS A 28 4.80 -9.02 6.92
C LYS A 28 3.97 -10.20 6.42
N GLY A 29 4.45 -10.86 5.37
CA GLY A 29 3.71 -11.95 4.73
C GLY A 29 2.49 -11.51 3.91
N SER A 30 2.15 -10.22 3.91
CA SER A 30 1.07 -9.70 3.07
C SER A 30 1.52 -9.62 1.61
N ASN A 31 0.54 -9.75 0.70
CA ASN A 31 0.70 -9.52 -0.73
C ASN A 31 0.36 -8.07 -1.12
N ILE A 32 0.36 -7.14 -0.16
CA ILE A 32 0.13 -5.71 -0.43
C ILE A 32 1.43 -5.14 -1.02
N PRO A 33 1.37 -4.50 -2.20
CA PRO A 33 2.56 -3.91 -2.83
C PRO A 33 3.11 -2.81 -1.94
N SER A 34 4.32 -3.02 -1.42
CA SER A 34 4.86 -2.15 -0.39
C SER A 34 6.38 -2.19 -0.25
N LEU A 35 6.98 -1.06 0.16
CA LEU A 35 8.24 -1.08 0.90
C LEU A 35 7.93 -1.53 2.33
N LYS A 36 8.28 -2.78 2.64
CA LYS A 36 7.97 -3.39 3.93
C LYS A 36 8.82 -2.77 5.04
N ARG A 37 8.16 -2.13 5.99
CA ARG A 37 8.68 -1.63 7.28
C ARG A 37 7.58 -1.84 8.33
N ASP A 38 7.93 -1.72 9.60
CA ASP A 38 6.94 -1.78 10.68
C ASP A 38 6.20 -0.45 10.76
N PHE A 39 4.90 -0.50 11.06
CA PHE A 39 4.13 0.71 11.36
C PHE A 39 4.58 1.30 12.69
N GLN A 40 4.44 2.62 12.82
CA GLN A 40 4.69 3.32 14.08
C GLN A 40 3.62 2.91 15.12
N THR A 41 4.03 2.73 16.37
CA THR A 41 3.16 2.23 17.46
C THR A 41 2.60 3.34 18.34
N ASP A 42 2.82 4.61 18.00
CA ASP A 42 2.29 5.75 18.77
C ASP A 42 0.76 5.77 18.64
N PRO A 43 -0.01 5.56 19.73
CA PRO A 43 -1.47 5.47 19.66
C PRO A 43 -2.15 6.80 19.30
N ASP A 44 -1.51 7.94 19.57
CA ASP A 44 -2.11 9.27 19.43
C ASP A 44 -1.74 9.97 18.11
N LYS A 45 -0.73 9.47 17.39
CA LYS A 45 -0.28 10.02 16.11
C LYS A 45 -1.05 9.45 14.92
N PHE A 46 -1.57 10.31 14.03
CA PHE A 46 -2.12 9.87 12.75
C PHE A 46 -1.58 10.79 11.67
N THR A 47 -0.55 10.36 10.96
CA THR A 47 0.00 11.10 9.81
C THR A 47 0.45 10.17 8.71
N PHE A 48 0.26 10.57 7.46
CA PHE A 48 0.78 9.84 6.31
C PHE A 48 1.24 10.82 5.23
N ALA A 49 2.18 10.38 4.41
CA ALA A 49 2.65 11.13 3.24
C ALA A 49 2.04 10.55 1.96
N ILE A 50 1.78 11.41 0.97
CA ILE A 50 1.44 11.01 -0.39
C ILE A 50 2.63 11.35 -1.29
N ILE A 51 3.15 10.35 -2.01
CA ILE A 51 4.28 10.47 -2.91
C ILE A 51 3.76 10.39 -4.35
N GLY A 52 3.91 11.49 -5.08
CA GLY A 52 3.47 11.61 -6.46
C GLY A 52 4.37 10.89 -7.46
N ASP A 53 3.99 11.06 -8.72
CA ASP A 53 4.58 10.50 -9.93
C ASP A 53 6.08 10.82 -10.03
N LYS A 54 6.93 9.79 -10.12
CA LYS A 54 8.36 9.98 -10.35
C LYS A 54 8.67 10.11 -11.85
N THR A 55 7.94 9.41 -12.71
CA THR A 55 8.23 9.35 -14.16
C THR A 55 8.11 10.70 -14.85
N GLY A 56 7.10 11.50 -14.51
CA GLY A 56 6.85 12.82 -15.07
C GLY A 56 8.00 13.82 -14.86
N GLY A 57 8.87 13.56 -13.88
CA GLY A 57 10.09 14.32 -13.64
C GLY A 57 11.26 13.93 -14.55
N GLY A 58 11.20 12.87 -15.36
CA GLY A 58 12.37 12.39 -16.09
C GLY A 58 13.39 11.65 -15.20
N GLN A 59 14.35 10.99 -15.84
CA GLN A 59 15.35 10.15 -15.15
C GLN A 59 16.41 10.97 -14.42
N GLU A 60 16.68 12.19 -14.90
CA GLU A 60 17.61 13.14 -14.31
C GLU A 60 17.19 13.67 -12.93
N ASN A 61 15.90 13.55 -12.59
CA ASN A 61 15.33 14.14 -11.38
C ASN A 61 15.29 13.19 -10.16
N TRP A 62 16.10 12.12 -10.16
CA TRP A 62 16.35 11.33 -8.95
C TRP A 62 16.77 12.18 -7.74
N PRO A 63 17.65 13.21 -7.86
CA PRO A 63 18.02 14.04 -6.70
C PRO A 63 16.84 14.78 -6.06
N ILE A 64 15.81 15.14 -6.84
CA ILE A 64 14.60 15.79 -6.31
C ILE A 64 13.76 14.77 -5.53
N PHE A 65 13.60 13.57 -6.10
CA PHE A 65 12.89 12.47 -5.45
C PHE A 65 13.58 12.08 -4.13
N ASP A 66 14.91 11.90 -4.16
CA ASP A 66 15.70 11.53 -2.98
C ASP A 66 15.59 12.56 -1.87
N LYS A 67 15.67 13.85 -2.22
CA LYS A 67 15.45 14.94 -1.28
C LYS A 67 14.05 14.90 -0.66
N ALA A 68 13.02 14.62 -1.46
CA ALA A 68 11.66 14.46 -0.92
C ALA A 68 11.58 13.29 0.07
N MET A 69 12.26 12.17 -0.20
CA MET A 69 12.30 11.03 0.73
C MET A 69 13.02 11.38 2.05
N GLU A 70 14.10 12.18 1.98
CA GLU A 70 14.77 12.72 3.16
C GLU A 70 13.85 13.62 3.99
N GLU A 71 13.10 14.52 3.35
CA GLU A 71 12.13 15.39 4.02
C GLU A 71 10.99 14.59 4.67
N ILE A 72 10.48 13.56 3.99
CA ILE A 72 9.48 12.65 4.57
C ILE A 72 10.04 11.94 5.81
N ASN A 73 11.29 11.49 5.77
CA ASN A 73 11.95 10.89 6.93
C ASN A 73 12.08 11.87 8.12
N LEU A 74 12.25 13.18 7.86
CA LEU A 74 12.27 14.21 8.91
C LEU A 74 10.88 14.46 9.51
N LEU A 75 9.84 14.45 8.68
CA LEU A 75 8.45 14.56 9.14
C LEU A 75 8.00 13.32 9.93
N ASN A 76 8.66 12.18 9.71
CA ASN A 76 8.42 10.91 10.38
C ASN A 76 6.91 10.55 10.43
N PRO A 77 6.22 10.38 9.28
CA PRO A 77 4.82 9.98 9.28
C PRO A 77 4.64 8.55 9.81
N ASP A 78 3.41 8.07 9.93
CA ASP A 78 3.15 6.67 10.29
C ASP A 78 3.43 5.71 9.14
N PHE A 79 3.09 6.14 7.92
CA PHE A 79 3.32 5.44 6.67
C PHE A 79 3.32 6.44 5.49
N ALA A 80 3.66 5.97 4.30
CA ALA A 80 3.50 6.71 3.06
C ALA A 80 2.70 5.89 2.04
N ILE A 81 2.03 6.57 1.11
CA ILE A 81 1.34 5.98 -0.04
C ILE A 81 1.90 6.64 -1.30
N THR A 82 2.29 5.85 -2.29
CA THR A 82 2.58 6.37 -3.63
C THR A 82 1.31 6.38 -4.47
N ILE A 83 1.20 7.23 -5.49
CA ILE A 83 -0.02 7.33 -6.32
C ILE A 83 0.18 6.91 -7.79
N GLY A 84 1.23 6.13 -8.07
CA GLY A 84 1.52 5.60 -9.40
C GLY A 84 2.80 6.13 -10.02
N ASP A 85 3.07 5.61 -11.21
CA ASP A 85 4.07 6.15 -12.14
C ASP A 85 5.48 6.17 -11.53
N HIS A 86 5.91 4.99 -11.09
CA HIS A 86 7.18 4.76 -10.41
C HIS A 86 8.35 4.54 -11.37
N ILE A 87 8.10 3.82 -12.47
CA ILE A 87 9.09 3.39 -13.46
C ILE A 87 8.74 3.93 -14.84
N GLN A 88 9.70 4.08 -15.77
CA GLN A 88 9.35 4.58 -17.12
C GLN A 88 8.43 3.66 -17.89
N GLY A 89 8.54 2.35 -17.69
CA GLY A 89 7.56 1.40 -18.22
C GLY A 89 7.51 1.30 -19.73
N TYR A 90 6.31 1.06 -20.27
CA TYR A 90 6.01 0.92 -21.70
C TYR A 90 6.89 -0.10 -22.44
N THR A 91 7.23 -1.21 -21.79
CA THR A 91 8.05 -2.29 -22.35
C THR A 91 7.40 -3.65 -22.09
N THR A 92 7.76 -4.65 -22.88
CA THR A 92 7.42 -6.06 -22.65
C THR A 92 8.66 -6.88 -22.27
N ASP A 93 9.84 -6.25 -22.19
CA ASP A 93 11.06 -6.91 -21.74
C ASP A 93 11.14 -6.96 -20.20
N PHE A 94 10.97 -8.16 -19.65
CA PHE A 94 11.02 -8.41 -18.21
C PHE A 94 12.38 -8.08 -17.59
N LYS A 95 13.48 -8.12 -18.35
CA LYS A 95 14.81 -7.71 -17.87
C LYS A 95 14.88 -6.20 -17.71
N GLU A 96 14.28 -5.46 -18.62
CA GLU A 96 14.19 -4.00 -18.55
C GLU A 96 13.28 -3.58 -17.38
N LEU A 97 12.11 -4.20 -17.23
CA LEU A 97 11.23 -3.99 -16.07
C LEU A 97 11.96 -4.28 -14.75
N LYS A 98 12.74 -5.36 -14.71
CA LYS A 98 13.57 -5.67 -13.54
C LYS A 98 14.53 -4.55 -13.21
N LYS A 99 15.26 -4.04 -14.20
CA LYS A 99 16.20 -2.94 -14.00
C LYS A 99 15.51 -1.68 -13.47
N MET A 100 14.39 -1.27 -14.09
CA MET A 100 13.67 -0.06 -13.68
C MET A 100 13.09 -0.18 -12.26
N TRP A 101 12.50 -1.32 -11.92
CA TRP A 101 11.98 -1.56 -10.58
C TRP A 101 13.08 -1.67 -9.53
N ASP A 102 14.20 -2.31 -9.84
CA ASP A 102 15.36 -2.35 -8.93
C ASP A 102 15.91 -0.94 -8.65
N GLU A 103 16.01 -0.10 -9.69
CA GLU A 103 16.41 1.31 -9.55
C GLU A 103 15.43 2.08 -8.67
N TYR A 104 14.13 2.04 -8.98
CA TYR A 104 13.11 2.72 -8.18
C TYR A 104 13.14 2.30 -6.70
N TYR A 105 13.21 1.00 -6.42
CA TYR A 105 13.29 0.51 -5.04
C TYR A 105 14.59 0.90 -4.36
N SER A 106 15.71 1.07 -5.08
CA SER A 106 16.97 1.53 -4.49
C SER A 106 16.82 2.94 -3.90
N HIS A 107 16.14 3.84 -4.63
CA HIS A 107 15.82 5.19 -4.17
C HIS A 107 14.77 5.18 -3.06
N LEU A 108 13.67 4.44 -3.23
CA LEU A 108 12.59 4.37 -2.24
C LEU A 108 13.06 3.77 -0.89
N SER A 109 14.05 2.86 -0.92
CA SER A 109 14.48 2.09 0.26
C SER A 109 15.00 2.93 1.43
N VAL A 110 15.38 4.20 1.18
CA VAL A 110 15.82 5.15 2.21
C VAL A 110 14.70 5.56 3.17
N LEU A 111 13.43 5.38 2.78
CA LEU A 111 12.31 5.63 3.67
C LEU A 111 12.29 4.65 4.85
N LYS A 112 12.12 5.22 6.04
CA LYS A 112 12.11 4.50 7.31
C LYS A 112 10.73 3.96 7.67
N VAL A 113 9.69 4.56 7.11
CA VAL A 113 8.28 4.21 7.29
C VAL A 113 7.82 3.22 6.21
N PRO A 114 6.77 2.43 6.45
CA PRO A 114 6.21 1.58 5.41
C PRO A 114 5.66 2.44 4.27
N VAL A 115 5.84 1.98 3.04
CA VAL A 115 5.31 2.66 1.84
C VAL A 115 4.38 1.71 1.13
N LEU A 116 3.13 2.10 0.95
CA LEU A 116 2.13 1.35 0.20
C LEU A 116 2.10 1.86 -1.23
N LEU A 117 2.09 0.95 -2.21
CA LEU A 117 2.18 1.31 -3.62
C LEU A 117 0.81 1.25 -4.31
N VAL A 118 0.56 2.22 -5.17
CA VAL A 118 -0.60 2.25 -6.09
C VAL A 118 -0.07 2.25 -7.51
N PRO A 119 -0.44 1.32 -8.41
CA PRO A 119 0.05 1.34 -9.78
C PRO A 119 -0.53 2.52 -10.59
N GLY A 120 0.30 3.10 -11.46
CA GLY A 120 -0.12 4.03 -12.52
C GLY A 120 0.01 3.42 -13.93
N ASN A 121 -0.31 4.21 -14.96
CA ASN A 121 -0.25 3.78 -16.37
C ASN A 121 1.16 3.46 -16.83
N HIS A 122 2.18 4.10 -16.26
CA HIS A 122 3.57 3.72 -16.55
C HIS A 122 3.96 2.41 -15.86
N ASP A 123 3.33 2.03 -14.75
CA ASP A 123 3.65 0.80 -14.04
C ASP A 123 2.94 -0.43 -14.65
N ILE A 124 1.75 -0.22 -15.20
CA ILE A 124 0.89 -1.22 -15.82
C ILE A 124 0.35 -0.66 -17.15
N SER A 125 1.20 -0.57 -18.17
CA SER A 125 0.78 -0.06 -19.49
C SER A 125 0.20 -1.15 -20.42
N ASN A 126 0.52 -2.41 -20.15
CA ASN A 126 0.18 -3.56 -20.98
C ASN A 126 0.10 -4.85 -20.12
N THR A 127 -0.38 -5.94 -20.72
CA THR A 127 -0.58 -7.22 -20.01
C THR A 127 0.70 -7.84 -19.45
N ASP A 128 1.83 -7.73 -20.15
CA ASP A 128 3.12 -8.22 -19.67
C ASP A 128 3.55 -7.48 -18.39
N MET A 129 3.35 -6.16 -18.36
CA MET A 129 3.62 -5.32 -17.20
C MET A 129 2.65 -5.58 -16.05
N TYR A 130 1.38 -5.83 -16.34
CA TYR A 130 0.41 -6.28 -15.33
C TYR A 130 0.89 -7.59 -14.65
N ILE A 131 1.28 -8.58 -15.46
CA ILE A 131 1.81 -9.86 -14.97
C ILE A 131 3.07 -9.63 -14.13
N TYR A 132 3.97 -8.77 -14.59
CA TYR A 132 5.18 -8.41 -13.86
C TYR A 132 4.87 -7.74 -12.51
N TRP A 133 3.97 -6.75 -12.48
CA TRP A 133 3.53 -6.10 -11.24
C TRP A 133 2.96 -7.12 -10.26
N LYS A 134 2.03 -7.97 -10.72
CA LYS A 134 1.42 -9.01 -9.87
C LYS A 134 2.45 -9.97 -9.30
N GLY A 135 3.43 -10.37 -10.11
CA GLY A 135 4.48 -11.31 -9.74
C GLY A 135 5.53 -10.72 -8.79
N ARG A 136 5.85 -9.42 -8.92
CA ARG A 136 6.89 -8.78 -8.13
C ARG A 136 6.36 -7.98 -6.93
N ASN A 137 5.39 -7.11 -7.18
CA ASN A 137 4.92 -6.13 -6.21
C ASN A 137 3.73 -6.68 -5.41
N GLY A 138 2.79 -7.38 -6.07
CA GLY A 138 1.69 -8.09 -5.40
C GLY A 138 0.31 -7.69 -5.92
N LYS A 139 -0.65 -7.43 -5.02
CA LYS A 139 -2.01 -6.99 -5.38
C LYS A 139 -1.97 -5.74 -6.28
N THR A 140 -2.96 -5.59 -7.16
CA THR A 140 -3.13 -4.40 -8.00
C THR A 140 -4.08 -3.39 -7.36
N TYR A 141 -5.11 -3.86 -6.67
CA TYR A 141 -5.99 -3.09 -5.80
C TYR A 141 -6.16 -3.80 -4.46
N TYR A 142 -6.41 -3.05 -3.39
CA TYR A 142 -6.52 -3.57 -2.04
C TYR A 142 -7.14 -2.52 -1.11
N SER A 143 -7.49 -2.95 0.10
CA SER A 143 -7.85 -2.05 1.19
C SER A 143 -7.06 -2.41 2.44
N PHE A 144 -6.98 -1.47 3.37
CA PHE A 144 -6.41 -1.69 4.68
C PHE A 144 -6.99 -0.69 5.68
N ASP A 145 -7.11 -1.13 6.93
CA ASP A 145 -7.47 -0.26 8.04
C ASP A 145 -6.20 0.21 8.73
N TYR A 146 -6.11 1.52 8.94
CA TYR A 146 -5.13 2.09 9.84
C TYR A 146 -5.86 2.92 10.90
N LYS A 147 -5.78 2.44 12.14
CA LYS A 147 -6.54 2.98 13.27
C LYS A 147 -8.04 3.02 12.96
N LYS A 148 -8.67 4.20 13.00
CA LYS A 148 -10.12 4.38 12.75
C LYS A 148 -10.42 4.82 11.32
N CYS A 149 -9.46 4.67 10.41
CA CYS A 149 -9.59 5.07 9.02
C CYS A 149 -9.38 3.87 8.12
N HIS A 150 -10.31 3.72 7.18
CA HIS A 150 -10.26 2.73 6.13
C HIS A 150 -9.67 3.36 4.86
N PHE A 151 -8.67 2.71 4.27
CA PHE A 151 -8.03 3.14 3.04
C PHE A 151 -8.34 2.14 1.93
N LEU A 152 -9.04 2.63 0.90
CA LEU A 152 -9.31 1.88 -0.32
C LEU A 152 -8.33 2.33 -1.42
N VAL A 153 -7.52 1.39 -1.91
CA VAL A 153 -6.56 1.59 -3.00
C VAL A 153 -7.10 0.94 -4.27
N ILE A 154 -7.27 1.76 -5.30
CA ILE A 154 -7.86 1.38 -6.59
C ILE A 154 -6.78 1.41 -7.67
N ASN A 155 -6.84 0.47 -8.60
CA ASN A 155 -6.04 0.46 -9.83
C ASN A 155 -6.90 0.91 -11.01
N THR A 156 -6.52 2.00 -11.68
CA THR A 156 -7.21 2.48 -12.89
C THR A 156 -6.83 1.69 -14.14
N GLU A 157 -5.74 0.92 -14.09
CA GLU A 157 -5.17 0.16 -15.21
C GLU A 157 -5.54 -1.32 -15.16
N GLU A 158 -6.64 -1.64 -14.48
CA GLU A 158 -7.09 -3.03 -14.30
C GLU A 158 -7.55 -3.65 -15.62
N ASP A 159 -7.87 -2.83 -16.63
CA ASP A 159 -8.22 -3.25 -17.98
C ASP A 159 -7.05 -3.95 -18.72
N LYS A 160 -5.82 -3.82 -18.22
CA LYS A 160 -4.62 -4.49 -18.75
C LYS A 160 -4.45 -5.94 -18.27
N SER A 161 -5.30 -6.41 -17.34
CA SER A 161 -5.25 -7.78 -16.81
C SER A 161 -5.29 -8.84 -17.93
N PRO A 162 -4.54 -9.95 -17.80
CA PRO A 162 -4.60 -11.06 -18.75
C PRO A 162 -5.96 -11.76 -18.80
N GLU A 163 -6.82 -11.53 -17.81
CA GLU A 163 -8.20 -12.05 -17.78
C GLU A 163 -9.14 -11.28 -18.74
N GLY A 164 -8.69 -10.12 -19.25
CA GLY A 164 -9.46 -9.24 -20.12
C GLY A 164 -10.24 -8.16 -19.36
N ALA A 165 -10.35 -6.99 -19.99
CA ALA A 165 -10.83 -5.77 -19.35
C ALA A 165 -12.22 -5.88 -18.70
N GLU A 166 -13.18 -6.54 -19.38
CA GLU A 166 -14.54 -6.68 -18.84
C GLU A 166 -14.56 -7.46 -17.53
N ILE A 167 -13.82 -8.56 -17.46
CA ILE A 167 -13.77 -9.45 -16.29
C ILE A 167 -13.02 -8.78 -15.14
N SER A 168 -11.86 -8.19 -15.44
CA SER A 168 -11.00 -7.61 -14.41
C SER A 168 -11.58 -6.35 -13.80
N VAL A 169 -12.11 -5.42 -14.63
CA VAL A 169 -12.75 -4.19 -14.15
C VAL A 169 -14.01 -4.52 -13.34
N LYS A 170 -14.83 -5.48 -13.78
CA LYS A 170 -15.98 -5.93 -13.00
C LYS A 170 -15.56 -6.49 -11.64
N SER A 171 -14.50 -7.31 -11.60
CA SER A 171 -13.99 -7.90 -10.36
C SER A 171 -13.47 -6.84 -9.39
N ALA A 172 -12.80 -5.80 -9.88
CA ALA A 172 -12.36 -4.67 -9.08
C ALA A 172 -13.53 -3.83 -8.54
N LEU A 173 -14.56 -3.58 -9.37
CA LEU A 173 -15.77 -2.89 -8.93
C LEU A 173 -16.54 -3.68 -7.86
N ASP A 174 -16.68 -5.00 -8.06
CA ASP A 174 -17.33 -5.88 -7.08
C ASP A 174 -16.55 -5.87 -5.75
N PHE A 175 -15.22 -5.86 -5.79
CA PHE A 175 -14.37 -5.67 -4.60
C PHE A 175 -14.68 -4.32 -3.91
N ILE A 176 -14.61 -3.21 -4.63
CA ILE A 176 -14.86 -1.86 -4.10
C ILE A 176 -16.23 -1.75 -3.42
N ILE A 177 -17.28 -2.26 -4.07
CA ILE A 177 -18.65 -2.20 -3.56
C ILE A 177 -18.78 -3.01 -2.27
N ASN A 178 -18.19 -4.20 -2.21
CA ASN A 178 -18.26 -5.04 -1.02
C ASN A 178 -17.44 -4.48 0.14
N ASP A 179 -16.28 -3.92 -0.15
CA ASP A 179 -15.35 -3.36 0.83
C ASP A 179 -15.92 -2.10 1.51
N ILE A 180 -16.54 -1.18 0.74
CA ILE A 180 -17.17 0.03 1.29
C ILE A 180 -18.44 -0.28 2.10
N ARG A 181 -19.07 -1.44 1.89
CA ARG A 181 -20.31 -1.85 2.57
C ARG A 181 -20.07 -2.62 3.87
N ALA A 182 -18.85 -3.10 4.11
CA ALA A 182 -18.48 -3.86 5.30
C ALA A 182 -18.41 -2.96 6.55
#